data_AF-D4QB20-F1
#
_entry.id   AF-D4QB20-F1
#
_cell.length_a   1.000
_cell.length_b   1.000
_cell.length_c   1.000
_cell.angle_alpha   90.00
_cell.angle_beta   90.00
_cell.angle_gamma   90.00
#
_symmetry.space_group_name_H-M   'P 1'
#
loop_
_entity.id
_entity.type
_entity.pdbx_description
1 polymer ?
#
loop_
_entity_poly.entity_id
_entity_poly.type
_entity_poly.pdbx_seq_one_letter_code
_entity_poly.pdbx_strand_id
1 'polypeptide(L)' 'NPPPPEVSNPKKPGRVTNQLQYLHKVVMKALWKHQFAWPFRQPVDAVKLGLP' A
#
# COMPACT_ATOMS: atom_id res chain seq x y z
N ASN A 1 -1.94 -13.04 -12.33
CA ASN A 1 -2.12 -12.07 -11.22
C ASN A 1 -3.53 -11.50 -11.23
N PRO A 2 -4.17 -11.33 -10.07
CA PRO A 2 -5.46 -10.65 -9.96
C PRO A 2 -5.34 -9.13 -10.23
N PRO A 3 -6.45 -8.43 -10.51
CA PRO A 3 -6.45 -6.97 -10.56
C PRO A 3 -6.01 -6.37 -9.21
N PRO A 4 -5.36 -5.19 -9.21
CA PRO A 4 -4.95 -4.53 -7.98
C PRO A 4 -6.17 -4.09 -7.15
N PRO A 5 -6.02 -3.94 -5.82
CA PRO A 5 -7.11 -3.48 -4.94
C PRO A 5 -7.65 -2.10 -5.33
N GLU A 6 -8.93 -1.87 -5.04
CA GLU A 6 -9.56 -0.55 -5.18
C GLU A 6 -8.89 0.46 -4.21
N VAL A 7 -8.27 1.51 -4.74
CA VAL A 7 -7.60 2.57 -3.93
C VAL A 7 -8.41 3.85 -3.79
N SER A 8 -9.41 4.04 -4.66
CA SER A 8 -10.30 5.20 -4.64
C SER A 8 -11.68 4.77 -5.11
N ASN A 9 -12.71 5.24 -4.40
CA ASN A 9 -14.10 4.98 -4.74
C ASN A 9 -14.91 6.27 -4.58
N PRO A 10 -15.39 6.88 -5.68
CA PRO A 10 -16.18 8.13 -5.62
C PRO A 10 -17.48 8.00 -4.82
N LYS A 11 -18.01 6.78 -4.67
CA LYS A 11 -19.25 6.50 -3.92
C LYS A 11 -19.00 6.35 -2.41
N LYS A 12 -17.73 6.22 -1.98
CA LYS A 12 -17.35 6.12 -0.56
C LYS A 12 -16.76 7.47 -0.13
N PRO A 13 -17.43 8.22 0.77
CA PRO A 13 -16.87 9.48 1.26
C PRO A 13 -15.57 9.21 2.05
N GLY A 14 -14.50 9.91 1.66
CA GLY A 14 -13.22 9.83 2.36
C GLY A 14 -13.25 10.51 3.74
N ARG A 15 -12.19 10.32 4.52
CA ARG A 15 -11.96 11.02 5.79
C ARG A 15 -10.52 11.47 5.92
N VAL A 16 -10.32 12.61 6.56
CA VAL A 16 -8.98 13.10 6.93
C VAL A 16 -8.99 13.32 8.44
N THR A 17 -8.26 12.47 9.16
CA THR A 17 -8.09 12.57 10.61
C THR A 17 -6.62 12.74 10.96
N ASN A 18 -6.32 13.25 12.15
CA ASN A 18 -4.96 13.35 12.67
C ASN A 18 -4.26 11.97 12.71
N GLN A 19 -4.99 10.90 13.02
CA GLN A 19 -4.46 9.54 13.02
C GLN A 19 -4.10 9.07 11.61
N LEU A 20 -4.96 9.30 10.61
CA LEU A 20 -4.66 8.96 9.21
C LEU A 20 -3.48 9.79 8.67
N GLN A 21 -3.38 11.06 9.08
CA GLN A 21 -2.22 11.90 8.74
C GLN A 21 -0.93 11.38 9.40
N TYR A 22 -0.99 10.91 10.65
CA TYR A 22 0.16 10.30 11.33
C TYR A 22 0.60 9.00 10.63
N LEU A 23 -0.36 8.13 10.28
CA LEU A 23 -0.07 6.92 9.51
C LEU A 23 0.64 7.25 8.20
N HIS A 24 0.17 8.23 7.44
CA HIS A 24 0.79 8.59 6.17
C HIS A 24 2.17 9.29 6.36
N LYS A 25 2.24 10.33 7.19
CA LYS A 25 3.43 11.19 7.29
C LYS A 25 4.58 10.58 8.08
N VAL A 26 4.28 9.70 9.03
CA VAL A 26 5.27 9.12 9.96
C VAL A 26 5.44 7.64 9.67
N VAL A 27 4.38 6.83 9.86
CA VAL A 27 4.48 5.37 9.81
C VAL A 27 4.83 4.87 8.41
N MET A 28 4.05 5.23 7.40
CA MET A 28 4.29 4.81 6.02
C MET A 28 5.63 5.32 5.50
N LYS A 29 6.03 6.55 5.85
CA LYS A 29 7.34 7.10 5.47
C LYS A 29 8.51 6.31 6.06
N ALA A 30 8.41 5.87 7.31
CA ALA A 30 9.43 5.03 7.94
C ALA A 30 9.50 3.66 7.28
N LEU A 31 8.34 3.01 7.08
CA LEU A 31 8.26 1.70 6.43
C LEU A 31 8.80 1.75 4.99
N TRP A 32 8.48 2.79 4.21
CA TRP A 32 8.90 2.88 2.80
C TRP A 32 10.40 3.05 2.63
N LYS A 33 11.06 3.71 3.59
CA LYS A 33 12.50 3.92 3.62
C LYS A 33 13.29 2.72 4.14
N HIS A 34 12.63 1.74 4.73
CA HIS A 34 13.30 0.58 5.30
C HIS A 34 13.97 -0.26 4.20
N GLN A 35 15.14 -0.86 4.49
CA GLN A 35 15.89 -1.68 3.54
C GLN A 35 15.10 -2.90 3.03
N PHE A 36 14.22 -3.46 3.87
CA PHE A 36 13.35 -4.59 3.51
C PHE A 36 12.01 -4.17 2.88
N ALA A 37 11.80 -2.88 2.62
CA ALA A 37 10.53 -2.40 2.08
C ALA A 37 10.29 -2.85 0.64
N TRP A 38 11.36 -3.13 -0.12
CA TRP A 38 11.31 -3.31 -1.57
C TRP A 38 10.28 -4.35 -2.06
N PRO A 39 10.03 -5.51 -1.40
CA PRO A 39 9.03 -6.46 -1.86
C PRO A 39 7.59 -5.99 -1.64
N PHE A 40 7.38 -5.05 -0.71
CA PHE A 40 6.05 -4.60 -0.27
C PHE A 40 5.59 -3.32 -0.96
N ARG A 41 6.39 -2.75 -1.88
CA ARG A 41 6.05 -1.48 -2.53
C ARG A 41 5.00 -1.59 -3.63
N GLN A 42 4.75 -2.81 -4.09
CA GLN A 42 3.89 -3.11 -5.22
C GLN A 42 3.15 -4.44 -5.00
N PRO A 43 2.03 -4.67 -5.70
CA PRO A 43 1.35 -5.96 -5.66
C PRO A 43 2.29 -7.10 -6.03
N VAL A 44 2.09 -8.26 -5.39
CA VAL A 44 2.87 -9.47 -5.67
C VAL A 44 2.60 -9.91 -7.11
N ASP A 45 3.68 -10.07 -7.88
CA ASP A 45 3.63 -10.70 -9.18
C ASP A 45 3.86 -12.20 -9.04
N ALA A 46 2.78 -12.97 -8.85
CA ALA A 46 2.85 -14.40 -8.61
C ALA A 46 3.43 -15.19 -9.80
N VAL A 47 3.14 -14.75 -11.03
CA VAL A 47 3.64 -15.38 -12.26
C VAL A 47 5.16 -15.22 -12.36
N LYS A 48 5.66 -14.00 -12.17
CA LYS A 48 7.11 -13.73 -12.21
C LYS A 48 7.87 -14.46 -11.11
N LEU A 49 7.23 -14.67 -9.96
CA LEU A 49 7.82 -15.37 -8.81
C LEU A 49 7.65 -16.90 -8.89
N GLY A 50 6.92 -17.44 -9.88
CA GLY A 50 6.68 -18.88 -10.00
C GLY A 50 5.90 -19.47 -8.82
N LEU A 51 5.01 -18.67 -8.21
CA LEU A 51 4.20 -19.10 -7.07
C LEU A 51 2.99 -19.93 -7.56
N PRO A 52 2.60 -21.00 -6.83
CA PRO A 52 1.49 -21.87 -7.20
C PRO A 52 0.13 -21.17 -7.11
#